data_AF-A0A1V6FT04-F1
#
_entry.id   AF-A0A1V6FT04-F1
#
_cell.length_a   1.000
_cell.length_b   1.000
_cell.length_c   1.000
_cell.angle_alpha   90.00
_cell.angle_beta   90.00
_cell.angle_gamma   90.00
#
_symmetry.space_group_name_H-M   'P 1'
#
loop_
_entity.id
_entity.type
_entity.pdbx_description
1 polymer ?
#
loop_
_entity_poly.entity_id
_entity_poly.type
_entity_poly.pdbx_seq_one_letter_code
_entity_poly.pdbx_strand_id
1 'polypeptide(L)'
;MKAKSAFFQIRRLLCLAVLGAAFYSHAAPPFSAKIHAGTIERMQRTSEPVSFVNIEGAIANDEVNPVDIVPDGLRVEVAPGDGEVFLIFTVAVLPNRSLSTLDYRLRAGGAEHECKGMALESNNAFDLRRVVQKGPAMVKLLFSCPETAEEATLVNAFPNVPLTPVPTITLIEKTTPPPEPEAEVAAEPAAEGAEKTADAQKNASEKEETTAETPETTEEADKKAEDAKDKKTAAADKKPAAKEKKPAEEKKPAAEEKKPAAEEKPAAKPAPKPAPKPAENLWF
;
A
#
# COMPACT_ATOMS: atom_id res chain seq x y z
N MET A 1 -25.53 44.43 -37.09
CA MET A 1 -24.62 44.39 -35.91
C MET A 1 -24.81 43.04 -35.21
N LYS A 2 -23.81 42.14 -35.18
CA LYS A 2 -23.76 40.89 -34.37
C LYS A 2 -22.46 40.12 -34.69
N ALA A 3 -21.34 40.48 -34.07
CA ALA A 3 -20.02 39.88 -34.39
C ALA A 3 -18.96 40.03 -33.25
N LYS A 4 -19.35 39.93 -31.97
CA LYS A 4 -18.42 40.12 -30.83
C LYS A 4 -18.42 38.99 -29.77
N SER A 5 -19.17 37.90 -29.96
CA SER A 5 -19.39 36.90 -28.90
C SER A 5 -18.39 35.74 -28.85
N ALA A 6 -17.67 35.43 -29.94
CA ALA A 6 -16.87 34.20 -30.04
C ALA A 6 -15.50 34.27 -29.32
N PHE A 7 -14.92 35.47 -29.19
CA PHE A 7 -13.53 35.63 -28.76
C PHE A 7 -13.28 35.39 -27.25
N PHE A 8 -14.33 35.37 -26.43
CA PHE A 8 -14.20 35.31 -24.97
C PHE A 8 -14.12 33.89 -24.38
N GLN A 9 -14.61 32.85 -25.07
CA GLN A 9 -14.52 31.47 -24.56
C GLN A 9 -13.15 30.83 -24.80
N ILE A 10 -12.48 31.12 -25.92
CA ILE A 10 -11.16 30.53 -26.27
C ILE A 10 -10.11 30.83 -25.18
N ARG A 11 -10.15 32.02 -24.56
CA ARG A 11 -9.24 32.38 -23.46
C ARG A 11 -9.50 31.62 -22.15
N ARG A 12 -10.71 31.09 -21.89
CA ARG A 12 -10.96 30.28 -20.68
C ARG A 12 -10.45 28.84 -20.80
N LEU A 13 -10.46 28.26 -22.00
CA LEU A 13 -9.89 26.92 -22.22
C LEU A 13 -8.37 26.89 -22.04
N LEU A 14 -7.66 27.94 -22.49
CA LEU A 14 -6.20 27.95 -22.48
C LEU A 14 -5.58 28.01 -21.07
N CYS A 15 -6.24 28.64 -20.10
CA CYS A 15 -5.74 28.74 -18.73
C CYS A 15 -5.81 27.42 -17.94
N LEU A 16 -6.68 26.47 -18.33
CA LEU A 16 -6.78 25.16 -17.67
C LEU A 16 -5.72 24.15 -18.14
N ALA A 17 -5.11 24.37 -19.31
CA ALA A 17 -4.12 23.45 -19.88
C ALA A 17 -2.71 23.56 -19.25
N VAL A 18 -2.42 24.63 -18.51
CA VAL A 18 -1.05 24.94 -18.01
C VAL A 18 -0.78 24.36 -16.61
N LEU A 19 -1.82 24.01 -15.84
CA LEU A 19 -1.68 23.51 -14.47
C LEU A 19 -1.49 21.97 -14.35
N GLY A 20 -1.51 21.24 -15.46
CA GLY A 20 -1.58 19.77 -15.46
C GLY A 20 -0.26 19.00 -15.63
N ALA A 21 0.89 19.67 -15.72
CA ALA A 21 2.12 19.09 -16.29
C ALA A 21 3.37 19.14 -15.38
N ALA A 22 3.20 19.29 -14.07
CA ALA A 22 4.31 19.50 -13.12
C ALA A 22 4.50 18.38 -12.06
N PHE A 23 3.62 17.38 -11.98
CA PHE A 23 3.86 16.17 -11.19
C PHE A 23 4.82 15.22 -11.92
N TYR A 24 6.05 15.70 -12.17
CA TYR A 24 7.15 14.81 -12.47
C TYR A 24 7.43 13.97 -11.23
N SER A 25 7.04 12.69 -11.28
CA SER A 25 7.45 11.70 -10.28
C SER A 25 8.97 11.53 -10.35
N HIS A 26 9.70 12.39 -9.64
CA HIS A 26 11.15 12.27 -9.46
C HIS A 26 11.43 10.91 -8.85
N ALA A 27 11.98 10.01 -9.66
CA ALA A 27 12.48 8.74 -9.20
C ALA A 27 13.65 9.02 -8.27
N ALA A 28 13.37 8.96 -6.96
CA ALA A 28 14.36 9.19 -5.92
C ALA A 28 15.63 8.35 -6.19
N PRO A 29 16.84 8.89 -5.96
CA PRO A 29 18.07 8.18 -6.24
C PRO A 29 18.10 6.83 -5.50
N PRO A 30 18.73 5.79 -6.07
CA PRO A 30 18.67 4.42 -5.53
C PRO A 30 19.25 4.35 -4.11
N PHE A 31 18.35 4.23 -3.13
CA PHE A 31 18.66 4.13 -1.71
C PHE A 31 19.07 2.69 -1.40
N SER A 32 20.35 2.37 -1.58
CA SER A 32 20.91 1.05 -1.26
C SER A 32 21.43 1.02 0.17
N ALA A 33 20.65 0.45 1.10
CA ALA A 33 20.97 0.37 2.52
C ALA A 33 21.01 -1.08 3.02
N LYS A 34 22.11 -1.48 3.65
CA LYS A 34 22.32 -2.87 4.12
C LYS A 34 21.59 -3.15 5.43
N ILE A 35 20.85 -4.24 5.46
CA ILE A 35 20.09 -4.73 6.61
C ILE A 35 20.45 -6.19 6.90
N HIS A 36 19.93 -6.81 7.95
CA HIS A 36 20.35 -8.16 8.33
C HIS A 36 19.92 -9.27 7.33
N ALA A 37 18.77 -9.05 6.68
CA ALA A 37 18.18 -9.94 5.69
C ALA A 37 18.79 -9.78 4.29
N GLY A 38 19.46 -8.65 4.02
CA GLY A 38 19.96 -8.28 2.69
C GLY A 38 20.08 -6.77 2.52
N THR A 39 19.44 -6.22 1.49
CA THR A 39 19.58 -4.80 1.11
C THR A 39 18.21 -4.18 0.86
N ILE A 40 17.93 -3.02 1.44
CA ILE A 40 16.86 -2.13 0.95
C ILE A 40 17.39 -1.52 -0.35
N GLU A 41 16.67 -1.68 -1.46
CA GLU A 41 17.06 -1.12 -2.77
C GLU A 41 16.26 0.15 -3.11
N ARG A 42 15.07 0.32 -2.52
CA ARG A 42 14.20 1.48 -2.73
C ARG A 42 13.32 1.75 -1.51
N MET A 43 13.16 3.02 -1.19
CA MET A 43 12.06 3.54 -0.36
C MET A 43 11.08 4.30 -1.27
N GLN A 44 9.78 4.17 -1.00
CA GLN A 44 8.72 4.96 -1.61
C GLN A 44 7.79 5.49 -0.52
N ARG A 45 7.54 6.79 -0.54
CA ARG A 45 6.48 7.46 0.21
C ARG A 45 5.28 7.67 -0.72
N THR A 46 4.06 7.38 -0.26
CA THR A 46 2.83 7.69 -1.01
C THR A 46 1.64 7.96 -0.10
N SER A 47 0.70 8.79 -0.58
CA SER A 47 -0.65 8.97 -0.04
C SER A 47 -1.72 8.21 -0.84
N GLU A 48 -1.33 7.56 -1.95
CA GLU A 48 -2.22 6.77 -2.80
C GLU A 48 -2.62 5.46 -2.11
N PRO A 49 -3.81 4.91 -2.42
CA PRO A 49 -4.19 3.57 -1.98
C PRO A 49 -3.22 2.49 -2.45
N VAL A 50 -3.03 1.47 -1.62
CA VAL A 50 -2.21 0.29 -1.95
C VAL A 50 -3.05 -0.98 -1.95
N SER A 51 -2.68 -1.94 -2.80
CA SER A 51 -3.39 -3.21 -2.89
C SER A 51 -3.06 -4.10 -1.69
N PHE A 52 -4.10 -4.57 -1.00
CA PHE A 52 -4.06 -5.62 0.02
C PHE A 52 -4.81 -6.87 -0.45
N VAL A 53 -4.54 -8.01 0.18
CA VAL A 53 -5.35 -9.22 0.04
C VAL A 53 -6.63 -9.09 0.87
N ASN A 54 -7.79 -9.35 0.25
CA ASN A 54 -9.05 -9.54 0.96
C ASN A 54 -8.99 -10.85 1.76
N ILE A 55 -8.70 -10.74 3.06
CA ILE A 55 -8.53 -11.89 3.95
C ILE A 55 -9.83 -12.69 4.08
N GLU A 56 -11.00 -12.04 4.11
CA GLU A 56 -12.30 -12.71 4.20
C GLU A 56 -12.60 -13.51 2.92
N GLY A 57 -12.36 -12.91 1.74
CA GLY A 57 -12.51 -13.57 0.45
C GLY A 57 -11.53 -14.74 0.27
N ALA A 58 -10.28 -14.59 0.73
CA ALA A 58 -9.30 -15.68 0.68
C ALA A 58 -9.66 -16.84 1.62
N ILE A 59 -10.16 -16.56 2.83
CA ILE A 59 -10.68 -17.59 3.75
C ILE A 59 -11.91 -18.30 3.14
N ALA A 60 -12.82 -17.56 2.48
CA ALA A 60 -13.97 -18.15 1.79
C ALA A 60 -13.59 -19.08 0.62
N ASN A 61 -12.39 -18.92 0.05
CA ASN A 61 -11.83 -19.76 -1.01
C ASN A 61 -10.93 -20.90 -0.49
N ASP A 62 -10.86 -21.12 0.85
CA ASP A 62 -9.92 -22.05 1.52
C ASP A 62 -8.42 -21.71 1.32
N GLU A 63 -8.11 -20.52 0.80
CA GLU A 63 -6.75 -19.99 0.66
C GLU A 63 -6.24 -19.47 2.02
N VAL A 64 -6.13 -20.33 3.06
CA VAL A 64 -5.73 -19.89 4.41
C VAL A 64 -4.27 -19.42 4.53
N ASN A 65 -3.42 -19.77 3.57
CA ASN A 65 -1.99 -19.41 3.51
C ASN A 65 -1.74 -18.26 2.51
N PRO A 66 -0.68 -17.46 2.69
CA PRO A 66 -0.30 -16.43 1.73
C PRO A 66 0.17 -17.04 0.40
N VAL A 67 -0.48 -16.67 -0.70
CA VAL A 67 -0.15 -17.09 -2.07
C VAL A 67 0.80 -16.10 -2.74
N ASP A 68 1.69 -16.60 -3.63
CA ASP A 68 2.70 -15.77 -4.32
C ASP A 68 2.13 -14.94 -5.48
N ILE A 69 0.98 -15.35 -6.02
CA ILE A 69 0.17 -14.62 -7.01
C ILE A 69 -1.23 -14.51 -6.42
N VAL A 70 -1.71 -13.28 -6.19
CA VAL A 70 -3.05 -13.02 -5.67
C VAL A 70 -3.99 -12.75 -6.85
N PRO A 71 -5.11 -13.48 -7.00
CA PRO A 71 -6.13 -13.20 -8.01
C PRO A 71 -6.72 -11.80 -7.84
N ASP A 72 -7.05 -11.12 -8.93
CA ASP A 72 -7.52 -9.72 -8.86
C ASP A 72 -8.84 -9.55 -8.09
N GLY A 73 -9.72 -10.57 -8.13
CA GLY A 73 -10.94 -10.62 -7.32
C GLY A 73 -10.70 -10.80 -5.80
N LEU A 74 -9.47 -11.04 -5.37
CA LEU A 74 -9.03 -11.05 -3.97
C LEU A 74 -8.16 -9.83 -3.61
N ARG A 75 -8.05 -8.83 -4.49
CA ARG A 75 -7.40 -7.55 -4.19
C ARG A 75 -8.43 -6.55 -3.68
N VAL A 76 -8.05 -5.77 -2.67
CA VAL A 76 -8.75 -4.56 -2.23
C VAL A 76 -7.75 -3.40 -2.17
N GLU A 77 -8.19 -2.19 -2.51
CA GLU A 77 -7.37 -0.99 -2.33
C GLU A 77 -7.62 -0.38 -0.96
N VAL A 78 -6.55 -0.06 -0.24
CA VAL A 78 -6.60 0.51 1.11
C VAL A 78 -5.81 1.81 1.10
N ALA A 79 -6.49 2.93 1.38
CA ALA A 79 -5.88 4.24 1.59
C ALA A 79 -5.12 4.29 2.93
N PRO A 80 -4.14 5.20 3.11
CA PRO A 80 -3.64 5.52 4.44
C PRO A 80 -4.75 6.16 5.30
N GLY A 81 -4.55 6.20 6.63
CA GLY A 81 -5.47 6.91 7.52
C GLY A 81 -5.41 8.44 7.34
N ASP A 82 -6.40 9.16 7.87
CA ASP A 82 -6.44 10.62 7.82
C ASP A 82 -5.19 11.23 8.48
N GLY A 83 -4.41 12.00 7.72
CA GLY A 83 -3.13 12.57 8.16
C GLY A 83 -1.97 11.57 8.23
N GLU A 84 -2.13 10.34 7.71
CA GLU A 84 -1.03 9.38 7.51
C GLU A 84 -0.57 9.30 6.04
N VAL A 85 0.65 8.81 5.85
CA VAL A 85 1.18 8.36 4.56
C VAL A 85 1.72 6.94 4.70
N PHE A 86 1.77 6.21 3.59
CA PHE A 86 2.48 4.93 3.52
C PHE A 86 3.95 5.13 3.21
N LEU A 87 4.80 4.34 3.89
CA LEU A 87 6.19 4.11 3.51
C LEU A 87 6.37 2.64 3.12
N ILE A 88 6.87 2.45 1.90
CA ILE A 88 7.09 1.15 1.27
C ILE A 88 8.60 0.96 1.06
N PHE A 89 9.15 -0.12 1.61
CA PHE A 89 10.56 -0.49 1.42
C PHE A 89 10.68 -1.74 0.56
N THR A 90 11.22 -1.62 -0.65
CA THR A 90 11.64 -2.77 -1.46
C THR A 90 12.97 -3.29 -0.93
N VAL A 91 13.01 -4.56 -0.55
CA VAL A 91 14.14 -5.28 0.03
C VAL A 91 14.52 -6.49 -0.82
N ALA A 92 15.78 -6.56 -1.24
CA ALA A 92 16.42 -7.74 -1.78
C ALA A 92 16.87 -8.65 -0.62
N VAL A 93 16.13 -9.74 -0.37
CA VAL A 93 16.43 -10.73 0.68
C VAL A 93 17.44 -11.76 0.16
N LEU A 94 18.50 -12.02 0.92
CA LEU A 94 19.59 -12.94 0.55
C LEU A 94 19.17 -14.42 0.64
N PRO A 95 19.77 -15.33 -0.17
CA PRO A 95 19.40 -16.76 -0.20
C PRO A 95 19.41 -17.48 1.15
N ASN A 96 20.34 -17.12 2.04
CA ASN A 96 20.50 -17.73 3.36
C ASN A 96 19.97 -16.82 4.49
N ARG A 97 18.88 -16.09 4.20
CA ARG A 97 18.19 -15.18 5.10
C ARG A 97 16.67 -15.26 4.95
N SER A 98 16.00 -14.76 5.97
CA SER A 98 14.58 -14.45 5.96
C SER A 98 14.38 -12.98 6.33
N LEU A 99 13.22 -12.44 5.98
CA LEU A 99 12.70 -11.16 6.44
C LEU A 99 11.31 -11.41 7.02
N SER A 100 11.02 -10.80 8.17
CA SER A 100 9.76 -10.87 8.89
C SER A 100 9.14 -9.48 9.04
N THR A 101 7.81 -9.41 9.10
CA THR A 101 7.09 -8.19 9.52
C THR A 101 7.48 -7.75 10.95
N LEU A 102 8.06 -8.66 11.74
CA LEU A 102 8.49 -8.44 13.12
C LEU A 102 9.97 -8.06 13.28
N ASP A 103 10.79 -8.10 12.23
CA ASP A 103 12.24 -7.80 12.36
C ASP A 103 12.52 -6.31 12.54
N TYR A 104 11.64 -5.45 12.00
CA TYR A 104 11.83 -4.01 11.92
C TYR A 104 10.59 -3.23 12.32
N ARG A 105 10.83 -2.12 13.02
CA ARG A 105 9.86 -1.06 13.28
C ARG A 105 10.27 0.21 12.57
N LEU A 106 9.30 0.99 12.10
CA LEU A 106 9.56 2.32 11.58
C LEU A 106 9.50 3.32 12.74
N ARG A 107 10.61 4.01 13.05
CA ARG A 107 10.56 5.18 13.92
C ARG A 107 10.38 6.44 13.06
N ALA A 108 9.24 7.12 13.19
CA ALA A 108 8.89 8.31 12.42
C ALA A 108 7.94 9.22 13.23
N GLY A 109 8.14 10.54 13.16
CA GLY A 109 7.35 11.51 13.94
C GLY A 109 7.47 11.35 15.46
N GLY A 110 8.58 10.80 15.95
CA GLY A 110 8.81 10.51 17.38
C GLY A 110 8.18 9.21 17.91
N ALA A 111 7.29 8.56 17.13
CA ALA A 111 6.66 7.29 17.48
C ALA A 111 7.33 6.09 16.77
N GLU A 112 7.06 4.88 17.26
CA GLU A 112 7.36 3.62 16.56
C GLU A 112 6.10 3.02 15.95
N HIS A 113 6.18 2.64 14.67
CA HIS A 113 5.09 2.08 13.89
C HIS A 113 5.45 0.66 13.45
N GLU A 114 4.49 -0.26 13.55
CA GLU A 114 4.68 -1.67 13.20
C GLU A 114 4.42 -1.92 11.69
N CYS A 115 5.02 -2.98 11.14
CA CYS A 115 4.86 -3.34 9.74
C CYS A 115 3.42 -3.79 9.45
N LYS A 116 2.72 -3.04 8.59
CA LYS A 116 1.30 -3.25 8.23
C LYS A 116 1.09 -4.43 7.27
N GLY A 117 2.14 -4.96 6.65
CA GLY A 117 2.06 -6.14 5.78
C GLY A 117 3.29 -6.34 4.89
N MET A 118 3.31 -7.48 4.20
CA MET A 118 4.38 -7.85 3.26
C MET A 118 3.81 -8.26 1.90
N ALA A 119 4.43 -7.78 0.82
CA ALA A 119 4.12 -8.16 -0.56
C ALA A 119 5.37 -8.72 -1.25
N LEU A 120 5.18 -9.59 -2.25
CA LEU A 120 6.22 -9.86 -3.25
C LEU A 120 6.18 -8.77 -4.33
N GLU A 121 7.33 -8.31 -4.79
CA GLU A 121 7.42 -7.25 -5.81
C GLU A 121 6.85 -7.66 -7.18
N SER A 122 6.76 -8.98 -7.45
CA SER A 122 6.06 -9.54 -8.62
C SER A 122 4.54 -9.40 -8.56
N ASN A 123 3.95 -9.29 -7.36
CA ASN A 123 2.51 -9.37 -7.13
C ASN A 123 1.90 -8.05 -6.65
N ASN A 124 2.64 -7.25 -5.87
CA ASN A 124 2.27 -5.93 -5.35
C ASN A 124 0.97 -5.84 -4.52
N ALA A 125 0.40 -6.97 -4.10
CA ALA A 125 -0.64 -7.02 -3.07
C ALA A 125 -0.01 -7.39 -1.71
N PHE A 126 -0.28 -6.59 -0.68
CA PHE A 126 0.17 -6.81 0.70
C PHE A 126 -0.71 -7.84 1.41
N ASP A 127 -0.08 -8.87 1.98
CA ASP A 127 -0.76 -9.95 2.69
C ASP A 127 -0.36 -9.95 4.17
N LEU A 128 -1.33 -9.73 5.05
CA LEU A 128 -1.17 -9.76 6.52
C LEU A 128 -0.71 -11.14 7.03
N ARG A 129 -0.95 -12.21 6.26
CA ARG A 129 -0.61 -13.59 6.61
C ARG A 129 0.83 -13.93 6.22
N ARG A 130 1.48 -13.12 5.38
CA ARG A 130 2.89 -13.30 4.98
C ARG A 130 3.83 -12.74 6.04
N VAL A 131 3.79 -13.33 7.24
CA VAL A 131 4.61 -12.90 8.39
C VAL A 131 6.10 -13.04 8.13
N VAL A 132 6.54 -14.07 7.37
CA VAL A 132 7.95 -14.33 7.06
C VAL A 132 8.12 -14.70 5.59
N GLN A 133 9.13 -14.10 4.93
CA GLN A 133 9.60 -14.47 3.60
C GLN A 133 11.04 -14.98 3.67
N LYS A 134 11.33 -16.11 3.04
CA LYS A 134 12.70 -16.61 2.83
C LYS A 134 13.26 -16.08 1.52
N GLY A 135 14.56 -15.80 1.48
CA GLY A 135 15.25 -15.44 0.24
C GLY A 135 15.61 -16.64 -0.64
N PRO A 136 16.10 -16.41 -1.87
CA PRO A 136 16.23 -15.10 -2.51
C PRO A 136 14.86 -14.56 -2.96
N ALA A 137 14.54 -13.32 -2.60
CA ALA A 137 13.24 -12.71 -2.91
C ALA A 137 13.32 -11.18 -2.93
N MET A 138 12.52 -10.54 -3.79
CA MET A 138 12.24 -9.10 -3.75
C MET A 138 10.93 -8.87 -2.99
N VAL A 139 11.01 -8.21 -1.84
CA VAL A 139 9.92 -8.08 -0.86
C VAL A 139 9.64 -6.61 -0.58
N LYS A 140 8.37 -6.24 -0.50
CA LYS A 140 7.94 -4.92 -0.03
C LYS A 140 7.45 -5.02 1.41
N LEU A 141 8.06 -4.26 2.32
CA LEU A 141 7.52 -3.97 3.66
C LEU A 141 6.65 -2.71 3.58
N LEU A 142 5.49 -2.73 4.23
CA LEU A 142 4.60 -1.57 4.35
C LEU A 142 4.54 -1.05 5.79
N PHE A 143 4.65 0.25 5.96
CA PHE A 143 4.38 0.96 7.22
C PHE A 143 3.45 2.15 6.93
N SER A 144 2.69 2.60 7.93
CA SER A 144 2.10 3.95 7.92
C SER A 144 2.77 4.83 8.97
N CYS A 145 2.78 6.14 8.74
CA CYS A 145 3.24 7.15 9.69
C CYS A 145 2.58 8.51 9.39
N PRO A 146 2.60 9.48 10.32
CA PRO A 146 2.04 10.81 10.08
C PRO A 146 2.64 11.51 8.85
N GLU A 147 1.82 12.23 8.09
CA GLU A 147 2.26 13.01 6.93
C GLU A 147 3.25 14.13 7.31
N THR A 148 3.18 14.61 8.56
CA THR A 148 4.08 15.62 9.12
C THR A 148 5.47 15.07 9.48
N ALA A 149 5.73 13.77 9.30
CA ALA A 149 7.05 13.19 9.53
C ALA A 149 8.05 13.66 8.46
N GLU A 150 9.04 14.44 8.90
CA GLU A 150 10.21 14.86 8.10
C GLU A 150 11.26 13.74 7.96
N GLU A 151 11.32 12.82 8.93
CA GLU A 151 12.33 11.75 9.01
C GLU A 151 11.72 10.40 9.41
N ALA A 152 12.35 9.34 8.92
CA ALA A 152 12.16 7.93 9.30
C ALA A 152 13.48 7.27 9.66
N THR A 153 13.46 6.24 10.49
CA THR A 153 14.55 5.26 10.61
C THR A 153 13.95 3.87 10.83
N LEU A 154 14.42 2.87 10.10
CA LEU A 154 14.06 1.47 10.38
C LEU A 154 14.91 0.96 11.54
N VAL A 155 14.25 0.69 12.66
CA VAL A 155 14.85 0.21 13.90
C VAL A 155 14.69 -1.31 14.00
N ASN A 156 15.76 -2.01 14.32
CA ASN A 156 15.73 -3.44 14.65
C ASN A 156 14.84 -3.67 15.89
N ALA A 157 13.80 -4.50 15.76
CA ALA A 157 12.89 -4.82 16.86
C ALA A 157 13.54 -5.66 17.98
N PHE A 158 14.66 -6.31 17.69
CA PHE A 158 15.41 -7.19 18.59
C PHE A 158 16.79 -6.58 18.93
N PRO A 159 16.87 -5.52 19.77
CA PRO A 159 18.10 -4.74 19.98
C PRO A 159 19.28 -5.55 20.59
N ASN A 160 19.00 -6.70 21.22
CA ASN A 160 20.01 -7.62 21.73
C ASN A 160 20.69 -8.46 20.62
N VAL A 161 20.16 -8.43 19.40
CA VAL A 161 20.74 -9.10 18.22
C VAL A 161 21.61 -8.07 17.47
N PRO A 162 22.89 -8.37 17.19
CA PRO A 162 23.81 -7.43 16.54
C PRO A 162 23.53 -7.31 15.04
N LEU A 163 22.48 -6.57 14.70
CA LEU A 163 22.07 -6.28 13.32
C LEU A 163 22.64 -4.93 12.87
N THR A 164 22.92 -4.81 11.57
CA THR A 164 23.33 -3.54 10.96
C THR A 164 22.25 -2.47 11.22
N PRO A 165 22.58 -1.31 11.81
CA PRO A 165 21.63 -0.21 11.92
C PRO A 165 21.33 0.34 10.53
N VAL A 166 20.05 0.57 10.25
CA VAL A 166 19.63 1.24 9.01
C VAL A 166 19.88 2.74 9.18
N PRO A 167 20.47 3.44 8.18
CA PRO A 167 20.62 4.89 8.25
C PRO A 167 19.25 5.58 8.34
N THR A 168 19.23 6.75 8.99
CA THR A 168 18.09 7.65 9.00
C THR A 168 17.81 8.16 7.58
N ILE A 169 16.52 8.32 7.27
CA ILE A 169 15.99 8.59 5.95
C ILE A 169 15.13 9.86 6.04
N THR A 170 15.51 10.88 5.30
CA THR A 170 14.71 12.10 5.14
C THR A 170 13.49 11.78 4.27
N LEU A 171 12.28 12.03 4.80
CA LEU A 171 10.99 11.76 4.16
C LEU A 171 10.36 12.99 3.51
N ILE A 172 10.78 14.18 3.92
CA ILE A 172 10.47 15.46 3.28
C ILE A 172 11.82 16.07 2.97
N GLU A 173 12.25 16.01 1.71
CA GLU A 173 13.38 16.80 1.26
C GLU A 173 13.00 18.27 1.45
N LYS A 174 13.59 18.92 2.46
CA LYS A 174 13.35 20.33 2.74
C LYS A 174 13.93 21.12 1.58
N THR A 175 13.07 21.45 0.62
CA THR A 175 13.34 22.42 -0.44
C THR A 175 13.62 23.76 0.21
N THR A 176 14.87 23.98 0.62
CA THR A 176 15.37 25.29 1.03
C THR A 176 14.98 26.26 -0.09
N PRO A 177 14.17 27.31 0.19
CA PRO A 177 13.79 28.25 -0.84
C PRO A 177 15.08 28.79 -1.48
N PRO A 178 15.15 28.92 -2.82
CA PRO A 178 16.33 29.47 -3.47
C PRO A 178 16.62 30.83 -2.81
N PRO A 179 17.90 31.13 -2.49
CA PRO A 179 18.24 32.33 -1.73
C PRO A 179 17.65 33.54 -2.43
N GLU A 180 16.76 34.24 -1.72
CA GLU A 180 16.07 35.41 -2.23
C GLU A 180 17.15 36.43 -2.64
N PRO A 181 17.18 36.86 -3.92
CA PRO A 181 18.30 37.63 -4.44
C PRO A 181 18.40 38.93 -3.65
N GLU A 182 19.54 39.12 -2.96
CA GLU A 182 19.75 40.25 -2.05
C GLU A 182 19.41 41.56 -2.76
N ALA A 183 18.34 42.22 -2.29
CA ALA A 183 17.83 43.42 -2.93
C ALA A 183 18.82 44.57 -2.72
N GLU A 184 19.69 44.77 -3.72
CA GLU A 184 20.72 45.80 -3.73
C GLU A 184 20.09 47.17 -3.44
N VAL A 185 20.45 47.78 -2.31
CA VAL A 185 19.76 48.94 -1.73
C VAL A 185 20.12 50.21 -2.49
N ALA A 186 19.49 50.39 -3.65
CA ALA A 186 19.49 51.65 -4.39
C ALA A 186 18.72 52.71 -3.60
N ALA A 187 19.36 53.85 -3.35
CA ALA A 187 18.85 54.87 -2.43
C ALA A 187 17.69 55.71 -2.99
N GLU A 188 16.93 56.28 -2.05
CA GLU A 188 15.93 57.33 -2.23
C GLU A 188 16.49 58.57 -2.98
N PRO A 189 15.63 59.38 -3.65
CA PRO A 189 14.96 60.43 -2.88
C PRO A 189 13.49 60.71 -3.26
N ALA A 190 12.79 61.39 -2.34
CA ALA A 190 11.36 61.68 -2.39
C ALA A 190 10.92 62.76 -3.39
N ALA A 191 9.60 62.77 -3.67
CA ALA A 191 8.84 63.93 -4.17
C ALA A 191 7.40 63.90 -3.61
N GLU A 192 6.80 65.07 -3.38
CA GLU A 192 5.48 65.23 -2.72
C GLU A 192 4.28 64.97 -3.67
N GLY A 193 3.11 64.59 -3.12
CA GLY A 193 1.88 64.44 -3.92
C GLY A 193 0.58 64.12 -3.17
N ALA A 194 -0.21 65.15 -2.90
CA ALA A 194 -1.65 65.20 -2.56
C ALA A 194 -2.58 64.23 -3.36
N GLU A 195 -3.83 63.87 -2.97
CA GLU A 195 -4.65 64.02 -1.74
C GLU A 195 -6.03 63.28 -1.94
N LYS A 196 -6.69 62.75 -0.88
CA LYS A 196 -8.13 62.27 -0.81
C LYS A 196 -8.50 61.03 -1.69
N THR A 197 -9.61 60.29 -1.52
CA THR A 197 -10.75 60.21 -0.54
C THR A 197 -10.85 58.77 0.06
N ALA A 198 -11.43 58.50 1.24
CA ALA A 198 -12.85 58.13 1.52
C ALA A 198 -13.58 57.33 0.41
N ASP A 199 -14.40 56.29 0.65
CA ASP A 199 -15.06 55.71 1.86
C ASP A 199 -14.83 54.16 1.92
N ALA A 200 -14.76 53.44 3.04
CA ALA A 200 -15.73 53.10 4.10
C ALA A 200 -16.76 51.97 3.76
N GLN A 201 -17.27 51.31 4.82
CA GLN A 201 -18.33 50.26 4.83
C GLN A 201 -17.92 48.83 4.35
N LYS A 202 -18.47 47.70 4.84
CA LYS A 202 -18.73 47.14 6.21
C LYS A 202 -19.57 45.85 6.08
N ASN A 203 -19.40 44.88 7.00
CA ASN A 203 -20.03 43.53 7.11
C ASN A 203 -19.57 42.53 6.02
N ALA A 204 -19.36 41.21 6.22
CA ALA A 204 -19.59 40.22 7.31
C ALA A 204 -20.81 39.27 7.17
N SER A 205 -20.52 37.99 7.45
CA SER A 205 -21.39 36.82 7.76
C SER A 205 -22.30 36.18 6.70
N GLU A 206 -22.10 34.86 6.51
CA GLU A 206 -23.12 33.76 6.61
C GLU A 206 -24.29 33.70 5.59
N LYS A 207 -24.88 32.56 5.15
CA LYS A 207 -24.94 31.14 5.59
C LYS A 207 -26.04 30.40 4.78
N GLU A 208 -25.93 29.07 4.63
CA GLU A 208 -26.96 28.06 4.21
C GLU A 208 -27.68 28.23 2.82
N GLU A 209 -27.73 27.18 1.98
CA GLU A 209 -28.79 26.14 1.81
C GLU A 209 -30.09 26.66 1.14
N THR A 210 -30.87 25.93 0.32
CA THR A 210 -31.14 24.48 0.24
C THR A 210 -31.70 24.06 -1.16
N THR A 211 -31.55 22.77 -1.52
CA THR A 211 -32.41 21.88 -2.37
C THR A 211 -32.90 22.23 -3.81
N ALA A 212 -33.17 21.14 -4.56
CA ALA A 212 -34.08 20.97 -5.72
C ALA A 212 -33.57 21.46 -7.10
N GLU A 213 -33.91 20.83 -8.24
CA GLU A 213 -34.85 19.71 -8.47
C GLU A 213 -34.38 18.79 -9.64
N THR A 214 -35.02 17.63 -9.81
CA THR A 214 -34.78 16.63 -10.87
C THR A 214 -35.22 17.15 -12.27
N PRO A 215 -34.85 16.46 -13.37
CA PRO A 215 -35.89 15.61 -13.97
C PRO A 215 -35.40 14.24 -14.48
N GLU A 216 -36.31 13.29 -14.53
CA GLU A 216 -36.18 11.98 -15.19
C GLU A 216 -36.38 12.10 -16.71
N THR A 217 -35.79 11.18 -17.49
CA THR A 217 -36.24 10.88 -18.86
C THR A 217 -36.17 9.37 -19.13
N THR A 218 -37.09 8.87 -19.95
CA THR A 218 -37.49 7.46 -20.09
C THR A 218 -36.91 6.77 -21.34
N GLU A 219 -37.49 5.61 -21.71
CA GLU A 219 -37.28 4.76 -22.90
C GLU A 219 -36.04 3.84 -22.85
N GLU A 220 -36.07 2.48 -22.89
CA GLU A 220 -37.05 1.42 -23.23
C GLU A 220 -36.77 0.66 -24.55
N ALA A 221 -36.46 -0.65 -24.42
CA ALA A 221 -36.50 -1.72 -25.44
C ALA A 221 -35.57 -1.56 -26.68
N ASP A 222 -35.37 -2.55 -27.57
CA ASP A 222 -35.93 -3.91 -27.73
C ASP A 222 -34.99 -4.83 -28.56
N LYS A 223 -35.26 -6.16 -28.58
CA LYS A 223 -34.82 -7.25 -29.51
C LYS A 223 -33.31 -7.39 -29.86
N LYS A 224 -32.65 -8.53 -29.62
CA LYS A 224 -32.88 -9.94 -30.08
C LYS A 224 -32.47 -10.21 -31.54
N ALA A 225 -31.43 -11.04 -31.72
CA ALA A 225 -31.23 -11.94 -32.85
C ALA A 225 -30.33 -13.13 -32.46
N GLU A 226 -30.58 -14.32 -33.03
CA GLU A 226 -29.71 -15.50 -32.95
C GLU A 226 -29.23 -15.92 -34.36
N ASP A 227 -28.20 -16.77 -34.36
CA ASP A 227 -27.98 -17.90 -35.30
C ASP A 227 -27.23 -17.67 -36.64
N ALA A 228 -26.52 -18.74 -37.03
CA ALA A 228 -26.15 -19.22 -38.38
C ALA A 228 -25.48 -18.25 -39.42
N LYS A 229 -24.49 -18.65 -40.25
CA LYS A 229 -23.93 -20.00 -40.55
C LYS A 229 -22.62 -19.93 -41.37
N ASP A 230 -21.94 -21.08 -41.45
CA ASP A 230 -21.09 -21.59 -42.56
C ASP A 230 -20.25 -20.64 -43.45
N LYS A 231 -18.92 -20.84 -43.43
CA LYS A 231 -18.22 -21.25 -44.66
C LYS A 231 -17.03 -22.18 -44.40
N LYS A 232 -16.79 -23.11 -45.32
CA LYS A 232 -15.93 -24.31 -45.18
C LYS A 232 -15.03 -24.54 -46.40
N THR A 233 -13.73 -24.70 -46.17
CA THR A 233 -12.72 -25.42 -46.98
C THR A 233 -11.52 -25.67 -46.04
N ALA A 234 -11.01 -26.88 -45.73
CA ALA A 234 -10.65 -28.07 -46.53
C ALA A 234 -9.45 -27.82 -47.47
N ALA A 235 -8.41 -28.67 -47.56
CA ALA A 235 -7.89 -29.81 -46.75
C ALA A 235 -6.39 -30.04 -47.15
N ALA A 236 -5.58 -31.04 -46.77
CA ALA A 236 -5.63 -32.30 -46.00
C ALA A 236 -4.14 -32.67 -45.59
N ASP A 237 -3.70 -33.75 -44.95
CA ASP A 237 -4.26 -34.98 -44.35
C ASP A 237 -3.23 -35.57 -43.31
N LYS A 238 -3.04 -36.91 -43.28
CA LYS A 238 -2.03 -37.76 -42.60
C LYS A 238 -2.26 -38.18 -41.14
N LYS A 239 -3.26 -39.06 -40.99
CA LYS A 239 -3.21 -40.29 -40.15
C LYS A 239 -2.25 -41.34 -40.81
N PRO A 240 -2.04 -42.58 -40.28
CA PRO A 240 -2.35 -43.19 -38.97
C PRO A 240 -1.06 -43.67 -38.23
N ALA A 241 -1.01 -44.49 -37.17
CA ALA A 241 -1.97 -45.36 -36.46
C ALA A 241 -1.57 -45.44 -34.95
N ALA A 242 -2.47 -45.38 -33.97
CA ALA A 242 -3.39 -46.43 -33.47
C ALA A 242 -2.72 -47.66 -32.82
N LYS A 243 -2.87 -47.79 -31.48
CA LYS A 243 -3.02 -49.07 -30.77
C LYS A 243 -3.64 -48.89 -29.38
N GLU A 244 -4.53 -49.79 -29.00
CA GLU A 244 -5.15 -49.85 -27.67
C GLU A 244 -4.29 -50.66 -26.69
N LYS A 245 -4.41 -50.40 -25.38
CA LYS A 245 -4.97 -51.37 -24.41
C LYS A 245 -5.00 -50.85 -22.96
N LYS A 246 -6.19 -50.95 -22.35
CA LYS A 246 -6.40 -51.29 -20.92
C LYS A 246 -6.49 -52.84 -20.81
N PRO A 247 -6.56 -53.51 -19.62
CA PRO A 247 -7.11 -53.01 -18.35
C PRO A 247 -6.41 -53.51 -17.04
N ALA A 248 -7.08 -53.20 -15.91
CA ALA A 248 -7.24 -54.01 -14.70
C ALA A 248 -6.13 -54.08 -13.62
N GLU A 249 -6.28 -53.22 -12.60
CA GLU A 249 -6.40 -53.57 -11.17
C GLU A 249 -7.34 -52.48 -10.54
N GLU A 250 -7.94 -52.59 -9.35
CA GLU A 250 -7.66 -53.40 -8.14
C GLU A 250 -8.88 -54.20 -7.61
N LYS A 251 -8.68 -54.96 -6.52
CA LYS A 251 -9.73 -55.66 -5.74
C LYS A 251 -9.88 -55.08 -4.31
N LYS A 252 -11.12 -54.98 -3.83
CA LYS A 252 -11.49 -55.04 -2.39
C LYS A 252 -11.28 -56.47 -1.83
N PRO A 253 -11.34 -56.77 -0.50
CA PRO A 253 -11.82 -55.98 0.66
C PRO A 253 -10.71 -55.81 1.74
N ALA A 254 -10.88 -55.57 3.06
CA ALA A 254 -12.05 -55.54 3.96
C ALA A 254 -11.79 -54.72 5.25
N ALA A 255 -12.87 -54.40 5.99
CA ALA A 255 -12.91 -54.00 7.41
C ALA A 255 -12.22 -52.65 7.78
N GLU A 256 -12.45 -52.03 8.95
CA GLU A 256 -13.26 -52.46 10.11
C GLU A 256 -14.06 -51.29 10.72
N GLU A 257 -15.27 -51.54 11.21
CA GLU A 257 -16.11 -50.54 11.90
C GLU A 257 -16.53 -51.07 13.28
N LYS A 258 -15.96 -50.51 14.37
CA LYS A 258 -16.65 -50.49 15.68
C LYS A 258 -16.15 -49.45 16.69
N LYS A 259 -17.16 -48.71 17.15
CA LYS A 259 -17.33 -47.65 18.15
C LYS A 259 -16.55 -47.71 19.50
N PRO A 260 -16.60 -46.62 20.30
CA PRO A 260 -15.56 -46.30 21.31
C PRO A 260 -15.98 -46.54 22.77
N ALA A 261 -14.98 -46.52 23.67
CA ALA A 261 -15.11 -46.05 25.07
C ALA A 261 -13.73 -45.77 25.69
N ALA A 262 -13.42 -44.52 26.03
CA ALA A 262 -12.31 -44.12 26.91
C ALA A 262 -12.52 -42.68 27.41
N GLU A 263 -13.22 -42.54 28.53
CA GLU A 263 -13.38 -41.26 29.24
C GLU A 263 -12.21 -41.10 30.23
N GLU A 264 -11.27 -40.19 29.97
CA GLU A 264 -10.19 -39.88 30.91
C GLU A 264 -10.16 -38.37 31.25
N LYS A 265 -9.89 -38.08 32.52
CA LYS A 265 -10.10 -36.75 33.13
C LYS A 265 -8.94 -35.79 32.87
N PRO A 266 -9.19 -34.47 32.83
CA PRO A 266 -8.13 -33.48 32.71
C PRO A 266 -7.19 -33.53 33.93
N ALA A 267 -5.90 -33.70 33.67
CA ALA A 267 -4.85 -33.60 34.70
C ALA A 267 -4.76 -32.18 35.28
N ALA A 268 -4.40 -32.09 36.57
CA ALA A 268 -4.45 -30.83 37.31
C ALA A 268 -3.38 -29.81 36.88
N LYS A 269 -3.71 -28.51 37.03
CA LYS A 269 -2.72 -27.42 36.93
C LYS A 269 -1.60 -27.63 37.97
N PRO A 270 -0.31 -27.49 37.59
CA PRO A 270 0.77 -27.40 38.58
C PRO A 270 0.62 -26.13 39.42
N ALA A 271 0.87 -26.23 40.72
CA ALA A 271 0.82 -25.10 41.64
C ALA A 271 1.97 -24.10 41.39
N PRO A 272 1.80 -22.80 41.68
CA PRO A 272 2.87 -21.82 41.56
C PRO A 272 4.02 -22.14 42.53
N LYS A 273 5.26 -21.99 42.08
CA LYS A 273 6.44 -22.12 42.95
C LYS A 273 6.43 -21.02 44.03
N PRO A 274 6.80 -21.31 45.28
CA PRO A 274 6.97 -20.27 46.30
C PRO A 274 8.11 -19.32 45.91
N ALA A 275 7.93 -18.03 46.20
CA ALA A 275 8.96 -17.02 45.96
C ALA A 275 10.19 -17.25 46.86
N PRO A 276 11.41 -16.93 46.39
CA PRO A 276 12.58 -16.94 47.25
C PRO A 276 12.44 -15.86 48.34
N LYS A 277 12.87 -16.20 49.57
CA LYS A 277 12.96 -15.21 50.65
C LYS A 277 14.03 -14.16 50.31
N PRO A 278 13.86 -12.89 50.71
CA PRO A 278 14.97 -11.93 50.68
C PRO A 278 16.11 -12.45 51.57
N ALA A 279 17.35 -12.25 51.13
CA ALA A 279 18.51 -12.49 51.99
C ALA A 279 18.56 -11.41 53.07
N GLU A 280 18.67 -11.81 54.33
CA GLU A 280 18.87 -10.87 55.44
C GLU A 280 20.30 -10.32 55.42
N ASN A 281 20.45 -9.05 55.81
CA ASN A 281 21.72 -8.35 55.79
C ASN A 281 22.69 -8.95 56.81
N LEU A 282 23.77 -9.57 56.34
CA LEU A 282 24.97 -9.83 57.16
C LEU A 282 26.01 -8.73 56.89
N TRP A 283 26.03 -7.75 57.79
CA TRP A 283 27.16 -6.83 57.94
C TRP A 283 28.30 -7.56 58.66
N PHE A 284 29.52 -7.48 58.11
CA PHE A 284 30.79 -7.35 58.84
C PHE A 284 31.85 -6.75 57.91
#